data_AF-A0A9D4Y9E6-F1
#
_entry.id   AF-A0A9D4Y9E6-F1
#
_cell.length_a   1.000
_cell.length_b   1.000
_cell.length_c   1.000
_cell.angle_alpha   90.00
_cell.angle_beta   90.00
_cell.angle_gamma   90.00
#
_symmetry.space_group_name_H-M   'P 1'
#
loop_
_entity.id
_entity.type
_entity.pdbx_description
1 polymer ?
#
loop_
_entity_poly.entity_id
_entity_poly.type
_entity_poly.pdbx_seq_one_letter_code
_entity_poly.pdbx_strand_id
1 'polypeptide(L)'
;QNTILKKAPATKGMFSFLKDSAEVVDSPKLQAHTEKVFGMVYDSAIQLRASGEVVLGDATLGVIHIQNGVVNPHFVVVKEALLETIKEASGEKWSKELSTAWEVAYEGLASAIKKAMN
;
A
#
# COMPACT_ATOMS: atom_id res chain seq x y z
N GLN A 1 -16.56 -4.79 2.27
CA GLN A 1 -15.10 -4.89 2.45
C GLN A 1 -14.44 -5.17 1.11
N ASN A 2 -13.92 -4.11 0.50
CA ASN A 2 -13.12 -4.13 -0.72
C ASN A 2 -11.64 -4.24 -0.33
N THR A 3 -11.11 -5.46 -0.28
CA THR A 3 -9.68 -5.67 -0.04
C THR A 3 -8.93 -5.54 -1.37
N ILE A 4 -7.67 -5.08 -1.32
CA ILE A 4 -6.75 -5.01 -2.48
C ILE A 4 -6.75 -6.32 -3.29
N LEU A 5 -6.88 -7.44 -2.57
CA LEU A 5 -6.89 -8.80 -3.12
C LEU A 5 -8.13 -9.15 -3.93
N LYS A 6 -9.27 -8.47 -3.73
CA LYS A 6 -10.44 -8.60 -4.62
C LYS A 6 -10.23 -7.87 -5.95
N LYS A 7 -9.47 -6.77 -5.95
CA LYS A 7 -9.17 -5.97 -7.15
C LYS A 7 -8.03 -6.53 -8.00
N ALA A 8 -7.08 -7.24 -7.38
CA ALA A 8 -6.06 -7.99 -8.11
C ALA A 8 -5.85 -9.38 -7.52
N PRO A 9 -6.67 -10.37 -7.90
CA PRO A 9 -6.50 -11.75 -7.43
C PRO A 9 -5.11 -12.33 -7.76
N ALA A 10 -4.44 -11.81 -8.79
CA ALA A 10 -3.07 -12.18 -9.18
C ALA A 10 -2.01 -11.81 -8.13
N THR A 11 -2.26 -10.85 -7.23
CA THR A 11 -1.30 -10.48 -6.18
C THR A 11 -1.40 -11.36 -4.94
N LYS A 12 -2.42 -12.23 -4.83
CA LYS A 12 -2.60 -13.16 -3.72
C LYS A 12 -1.37 -14.05 -3.49
N GLY A 13 -0.73 -14.52 -4.57
CA GLY A 13 0.45 -15.37 -4.49
C GLY A 13 1.72 -14.69 -3.97
N MET A 14 1.72 -13.36 -3.86
CA MET A 14 2.84 -12.57 -3.31
C MET A 14 2.80 -12.49 -1.80
N PHE A 15 1.66 -12.82 -1.19
CA PHE A 15 1.54 -12.99 0.24
C PHE A 15 1.83 -14.46 0.55
N SER A 16 3.00 -14.73 1.12
CA SER A 16 3.42 -16.08 1.49
C SER A 16 2.41 -16.79 2.41
N PHE A 17 1.63 -16.03 3.18
CA PHE A 17 0.57 -16.54 4.05
C PHE A 17 -0.78 -16.79 3.34
N LEU A 18 -0.95 -16.41 2.08
CA LEU A 18 -2.16 -16.66 1.27
C LEU A 18 -1.93 -17.61 0.09
N LYS A 19 -0.68 -18.05 -0.14
CA LYS A 19 -0.25 -18.81 -1.32
C LYS A 19 -1.05 -20.10 -1.55
N ASP A 20 -1.46 -20.79 -0.48
CA ASP A 20 -2.14 -22.09 -0.54
C ASP A 20 -3.64 -22.03 -0.18
N SER A 21 -4.18 -20.84 0.09
CA SER A 21 -5.60 -20.70 0.43
C SER A 21 -6.46 -20.62 -0.83
N ALA A 22 -7.58 -21.33 -0.89
CA ALA A 22 -8.54 -21.21 -1.99
C ALA A 22 -9.21 -19.82 -2.01
N GLU A 23 -9.47 -19.26 -0.83
CA GLU A 23 -10.13 -17.97 -0.65
C GLU A 23 -9.18 -16.95 -0.03
N VAL A 24 -9.41 -15.67 -0.31
CA VAL A 24 -8.78 -14.59 0.47
C VAL A 24 -9.62 -14.45 1.73
N VAL A 25 -9.25 -15.21 2.76
CA VAL A 25 -9.89 -15.12 4.07
C VAL A 25 -9.19 -14.03 4.85
N ASP A 26 -9.98 -13.19 5.53
CA ASP A 26 -9.44 -12.22 6.46
C ASP A 26 -8.60 -12.93 7.53
N SER A 27 -7.42 -12.40 7.84
CA SER A 27 -6.50 -13.04 8.77
C SER A 27 -5.68 -12.01 9.53
N PRO A 28 -5.24 -12.32 10.76
CA PRO A 28 -4.40 -11.39 11.53
C PRO A 28 -3.14 -10.94 10.78
N LYS A 29 -2.57 -11.81 9.93
CA LYS A 29 -1.40 -11.46 9.09
C LYS A 29 -1.74 -10.48 7.98
N LEU A 30 -2.89 -10.66 7.32
CA LEU A 30 -3.36 -9.75 6.29
C LEU A 30 -3.71 -8.38 6.89
N GLN A 31 -4.34 -8.38 8.06
CA GLN A 31 -4.66 -7.16 8.80
C GLN A 31 -3.38 -6.42 9.20
N ALA A 32 -2.41 -7.10 9.81
CA ALA A 32 -1.13 -6.49 10.21
C ALA A 32 -0.36 -5.91 9.02
N HIS A 33 -0.37 -6.60 7.86
CA HIS A 33 0.21 -6.05 6.64
C HIS A 33 -0.52 -4.77 6.19
N THR A 34 -1.85 -4.79 6.21
CA THR A 34 -2.68 -3.64 5.83
C THR A 34 -2.41 -2.45 6.75
N GLU A 35 -2.41 -2.66 8.07
CA GLU A 35 -2.07 -1.63 9.06
C GLU A 35 -0.68 -1.04 8.83
N LYS A 36 0.32 -1.88 8.51
CA LYS A 36 1.67 -1.42 8.17
C LYS A 36 1.67 -0.53 6.93
N VAL A 37 0.96 -0.91 5.86
CA VAL A 37 0.85 -0.09 4.63
C VAL A 37 0.18 1.25 4.94
N PHE A 38 -0.93 1.26 5.67
CA PHE A 38 -1.62 2.50 6.05
C PHE A 38 -0.73 3.42 6.90
N GLY A 39 -0.06 2.87 7.91
CA GLY A 39 0.88 3.62 8.75
C GLY A 39 2.01 4.24 7.94
N MET A 40 2.63 3.47 7.04
CA MET A 40 3.70 3.98 6.19
C MET A 40 3.25 5.08 5.22
N VAL A 41 2.03 5.00 4.67
CA VAL A 41 1.50 6.07 3.80
C VAL A 41 1.18 7.32 4.63
N TYR A 42 0.66 7.16 5.84
CA TYR A 42 0.45 8.27 6.75
C TYR A 42 1.78 8.96 7.13
N ASP A 43 2.81 8.20 7.46
CA ASP A 43 4.14 8.71 7.75
C ASP A 43 4.75 9.44 6.55
N SER A 44 4.53 8.92 5.34
CA SER A 44 4.91 9.57 4.09
C SER A 44 4.25 10.96 3.94
N ALA A 45 2.96 11.08 4.27
CA ALA A 45 2.26 12.37 4.27
C ALA A 45 2.88 13.36 5.26
N ILE A 46 3.26 12.88 6.46
CA ILE A 46 3.96 13.70 7.47
C ILE A 46 5.31 14.18 6.93
N GLN A 47 6.10 13.28 6.35
CA GLN A 47 7.41 13.61 5.79
C GLN A 47 7.30 14.63 4.65
N LEU A 48 6.38 14.42 3.71
CA LEU A 48 6.12 15.37 2.62
C LEU A 48 5.74 16.76 3.14
N ARG A 49 4.93 16.83 4.20
CA ARG A 49 4.59 18.10 4.84
C ARG A 49 5.80 18.77 5.50
N ALA A 50 6.70 17.99 6.09
CA ALA A 50 7.83 18.50 6.86
C ALA A 50 9.03 18.89 5.98
N SER A 51 9.37 18.09 4.98
CA SER A 51 10.59 18.23 4.17
C SER A 51 10.36 18.23 2.66
N GLY A 52 9.17 17.86 2.19
CA GLY A 52 8.89 17.68 0.75
C GLY A 52 9.48 16.40 0.15
N GLU A 53 10.10 15.54 0.96
CA GLU A 53 10.72 14.28 0.52
C GLU A 53 10.28 13.12 1.41
N VAL A 54 10.18 11.91 0.83
CA VAL A 54 9.91 10.66 1.54
C VAL A 54 11.18 9.83 1.60
N VAL A 55 11.63 9.53 2.81
CA VAL A 55 12.77 8.66 3.09
C VAL A 55 12.27 7.39 3.75
N LEU A 56 12.77 6.24 3.28
CA LEU A 56 12.47 4.96 3.93
C LEU A 56 13.25 4.82 5.22
N GLY A 57 12.54 4.54 6.32
CA GLY A 57 13.19 4.14 7.58
C GLY A 57 13.78 2.73 7.54
N ASP A 58 13.31 1.88 6.62
CA ASP A 58 13.78 0.51 6.44
C ASP A 58 14.15 0.27 4.96
N ALA A 59 15.46 0.29 4.69
CA ALA A 59 16.00 0.06 3.35
C ALA A 59 15.80 -1.38 2.86
N THR A 60 15.52 -2.34 3.76
CA THR A 60 15.30 -3.75 3.38
C THR A 60 13.96 -3.97 2.66
N LEU A 61 13.05 -3.00 2.73
CA LEU A 61 11.76 -3.07 2.06
C LEU A 61 11.90 -3.30 0.56
N GLY A 62 12.87 -2.66 -0.11
CA GLY A 62 13.12 -2.89 -1.53
C GLY A 62 13.47 -4.36 -1.83
N VAL A 63 14.40 -4.94 -1.06
CA VAL A 63 14.79 -6.35 -1.16
C VAL A 63 13.60 -7.28 -0.92
N ILE A 64 12.78 -7.01 0.09
CA ILE A 64 11.58 -7.81 0.39
C ILE A 64 10.58 -7.74 -0.77
N HIS A 65 10.39 -6.57 -1.39
CA HIS A 65 9.50 -6.43 -2.54
C HIS A 65 10.01 -7.22 -3.76
N ILE A 66 11.33 -7.20 -4.01
CA ILE A 66 11.96 -8.02 -5.06
C ILE A 66 11.74 -9.53 -4.78
N GLN A 67 12.04 -9.99 -3.56
CA GLN A 67 11.92 -11.40 -3.18
C GLN A 67 10.51 -11.95 -3.35
N ASN A 68 9.49 -11.11 -3.16
CA ASN A 68 8.09 -11.47 -3.36
C ASN A 68 7.57 -11.24 -4.79
N GLY A 69 8.45 -10.88 -5.74
CA GLY A 69 8.10 -10.71 -7.15
C GLY A 69 7.23 -9.48 -7.42
N VAL A 70 7.34 -8.44 -6.60
CA VAL A 70 6.58 -7.20 -6.80
C VAL A 70 7.14 -6.44 -8.00
N VAL A 71 6.25 -6.04 -8.91
CA VAL A 71 6.57 -5.22 -10.09
C VAL A 71 5.74 -3.93 -10.10
N ASN A 72 6.12 -2.97 -10.95
CA ASN A 72 5.47 -1.65 -11.04
C ASN A 72 3.93 -1.68 -11.10
N PRO A 73 3.28 -2.55 -11.90
CA PRO A 73 1.81 -2.65 -11.93
C PRO A 73 1.16 -2.91 -10.56
N HIS A 74 1.82 -3.62 -9.64
CA HIS A 74 1.24 -3.92 -8.33
C HIS A 74 1.09 -2.67 -7.47
N PHE A 75 2.00 -1.69 -7.59
CA PHE A 75 1.87 -0.41 -6.89
C PHE A 75 0.63 0.38 -7.35
N VAL A 76 0.27 0.28 -8.64
CA VAL A 76 -0.93 0.96 -9.17
C VAL A 76 -2.19 0.36 -8.55
N VAL A 77 -2.27 -0.97 -8.53
CA VAL A 77 -3.39 -1.70 -7.91
C VAL A 77 -3.53 -1.36 -6.43
N VAL A 78 -2.42 -1.34 -5.69
CA VAL A 78 -2.42 -1.02 -4.25
C VAL A 78 -2.88 0.42 -4.03
N LYS A 79 -2.46 1.37 -4.88
CA LYS A 79 -2.93 2.76 -4.83
C LYS A 79 -4.46 2.86 -4.96
N GLU A 80 -5.01 2.24 -6.00
CA GLU A 80 -6.45 2.28 -6.28
C GLU A 80 -7.27 1.69 -5.13
N ALA A 81 -6.84 0.55 -4.60
CA ALA A 81 -7.54 -0.12 -3.51
C ALA A 81 -7.39 0.63 -2.17
N LEU A 82 -6.24 1.26 -1.92
CA LEU A 82 -6.03 2.15 -0.78
C LEU A 82 -7.02 3.32 -0.81
N LEU A 83 -7.10 4.04 -1.94
CA LEU A 83 -7.99 5.19 -2.10
C LEU A 83 -9.47 4.81 -1.96
N GLU A 84 -9.89 3.68 -2.51
CA GLU A 84 -11.25 3.17 -2.32
C GLU A 84 -11.52 2.84 -0.84
N THR A 85 -10.59 2.20 -0.15
CA THR A 85 -10.73 1.88 1.29
C THR A 85 -10.89 3.15 2.12
N ILE A 86 -10.08 4.19 1.84
CA ILE A 86 -10.18 5.48 2.53
C ILE A 86 -11.50 6.18 2.21
N LYS A 87 -11.97 6.11 0.96
CA LYS A 87 -13.27 6.64 0.55
C LYS A 87 -14.41 6.01 1.34
N GLU A 88 -14.43 4.69 1.43
CA GLU A 88 -15.42 3.96 2.23
C GLU A 88 -15.34 4.35 3.71
N ALA A 89 -14.12 4.39 4.28
CA ALA A 89 -13.92 4.71 5.69
C ALA A 89 -14.25 6.18 6.04
N SER A 90 -14.06 7.11 5.10
CA SER A 90 -14.30 8.54 5.31
C SER A 90 -15.77 8.92 5.17
N GLY A 91 -16.58 8.10 4.48
CA GLY A 91 -17.99 8.35 4.25
C GLY A 91 -18.23 9.75 3.69
N GLU A 92 -19.06 10.54 4.37
CA GLU A 92 -19.40 11.91 4.00
C GLU A 92 -18.22 12.89 4.01
N LYS A 93 -17.13 12.56 4.71
CA LYS A 93 -15.91 13.38 4.77
C LYS A 93 -15.02 13.20 3.54
N TRP A 94 -15.35 12.28 2.64
CA TRP A 94 -14.58 12.07 1.43
C TRP A 94 -14.65 13.30 0.52
N SER A 95 -13.50 13.77 0.06
CA SER A 95 -13.39 14.88 -0.88
C SER A 95 -12.29 14.64 -1.92
N LYS A 96 -12.27 15.45 -2.97
CA LYS A 96 -11.22 15.38 -3.99
C LYS A 96 -9.85 15.70 -3.38
N GLU A 97 -9.80 16.67 -2.48
CA GLU A 97 -8.60 17.10 -1.75
C GLU A 97 -8.07 15.96 -0.87
N LEU A 98 -8.97 15.26 -0.15
CA LEU A 98 -8.58 14.10 0.65
C LEU A 98 -8.02 12.97 -0.24
N SER A 99 -8.67 12.68 -1.37
CA SER A 99 -8.18 11.71 -2.35
C SER A 99 -6.77 12.06 -2.83
N THR A 100 -6.56 13.32 -3.25
CA THR A 100 -5.26 13.78 -3.76
C THR A 100 -4.18 13.74 -2.68
N ALA A 101 -4.50 14.10 -1.43
CA ALA A 101 -3.53 14.03 -0.34
C ALA A 101 -3.03 12.61 -0.10
N TRP A 102 -3.93 11.63 -0.06
CA TRP A 102 -3.56 10.22 0.09
C TRP A 102 -2.85 9.65 -1.15
N GLU A 103 -3.23 10.08 -2.35
CA GLU A 103 -2.55 9.70 -3.58
C GLU A 103 -1.10 10.17 -3.60
N VAL A 104 -0.86 11.45 -3.30
CA VAL A 104 0.49 12.04 -3.25
C VAL A 104 1.35 11.36 -2.18
N ALA A 105 0.79 11.09 -1.00
CA ALA A 105 1.49 10.38 0.06
C ALA A 105 1.87 8.95 -0.34
N TYR A 106 0.96 8.23 -1.00
CA TYR A 106 1.23 6.89 -1.50
C TYR A 106 2.31 6.89 -2.59
N GLU A 107 2.23 7.83 -3.55
CA GLU A 107 3.20 7.92 -4.64
C GLU A 107 4.61 8.26 -4.15
N GLY A 108 4.72 9.13 -3.15
CA GLY A 108 5.98 9.42 -2.47
C GLY A 108 6.60 8.16 -1.85
N LEU A 109 5.81 7.38 -1.11
CA LEU A 109 6.25 6.11 -0.53
C LEU A 109 6.62 5.08 -1.61
N ALA A 110 5.77 4.89 -2.62
CA ALA A 110 6.01 3.94 -3.69
C ALA A 110 7.29 4.27 -4.48
N SER A 111 7.55 5.56 -4.73
CA SER A 111 8.79 6.04 -5.34
C SER A 111 10.01 5.67 -4.49
N ALA A 112 9.94 5.91 -3.18
CA ALA A 112 11.02 5.57 -2.26
C ALA A 112 11.30 4.05 -2.22
N ILE A 113 10.26 3.21 -2.18
CA ILE A 113 10.39 1.74 -2.25
C ILE A 113 11.01 1.31 -3.58
N LYS A 114 10.50 1.81 -4.71
CA LYS A 114 11.04 1.46 -6.04
C LYS A 114 12.51 1.82 -6.19
N LYS A 115 12.94 2.97 -5.66
CA LYS A 115 14.37 3.35 -5.63
C LYS A 115 15.23 2.37 -4.80
N ALA A 116 14.65 1.70 -3.81
CA ALA A 116 15.31 0.68 -3.00
C ALA A 116 15.24 -0.73 -3.63
N MET A 117 14.46 -0.94 -4.69
CA MET A 117 14.35 -2.20 -5.43
C MET A 117 15.42 -2.35 -6.53
N ASN A 118 16.60 -1.75 -6.33
CA ASN A 118 17.71 -1.77 -7.29
C ASN A 118 18.60 -3.00 -7.12
#